data_AF-A0AAV6Y9Z6-F1
#
_entry.id   AF-A0AAV6Y9Z6-F1
#
_cell.length_a   1.000
_cell.length_b   1.000
_cell.length_c   1.000
_cell.angle_alpha   90.00
_cell.angle_beta   90.00
_cell.angle_gamma   90.00
#
_symmetry.space_group_name_H-M   'P 1'
#
loop_
_entity.id
_entity.type
_entity.pdbx_description
1 polymer ?
#
loop_
_entity_poly.entity_id
_entity_poly.type
_entity_poly.pdbx_seq_one_letter_code
_entity_poly.pdbx_strand_id
1 'polypeptide(L)'
;MQFISRANNIYAVIRCRFVDILKAMEMQEVIDEDDEMLKQLRDEGGEKVYESVVNALLELNEYNGSGRYPVFELWNNKEKRKATLKEIVEYIIKQLKIRKPKRKRSALME
;
A
#
# COMPACT_ATOMS: atom_id res chain seq x y z
N MET A 1 5.26 -32.02 -25.64
CA MET A 1 6.32 -31.12 -26.15
C MET A 1 5.61 -29.93 -26.78
N GLN A 2 5.85 -28.65 -26.54
CA GLN A 2 6.75 -27.83 -25.73
C GLN A 2 6.00 -26.49 -25.58
N PHE A 3 5.84 -25.93 -24.39
CA PHE A 3 5.62 -24.48 -24.25
C PHE A 3 6.51 -23.97 -23.11
N ILE A 4 7.75 -23.77 -23.52
CA ILE A 4 8.64 -22.67 -23.17
C ILE A 4 8.27 -21.90 -21.90
N SER A 5 9.13 -22.13 -20.91
CA SER A 5 9.66 -21.15 -19.98
C SER A 5 8.74 -20.61 -18.89
N ARG A 6 9.03 -21.10 -17.68
CA ARG A 6 8.96 -20.41 -16.39
C ARG A 6 9.44 -18.95 -16.53
N ALA A 7 8.59 -18.06 -17.03
CA ALA A 7 8.78 -16.63 -16.92
C ALA A 7 8.57 -16.23 -15.46
N ASN A 8 9.66 -16.31 -14.69
CA ASN A 8 9.92 -15.60 -13.45
C ASN A 8 8.74 -15.54 -12.45
N ASN A 9 8.71 -16.52 -11.54
CA ASN A 9 7.82 -16.56 -10.36
C ASN A 9 7.78 -15.20 -9.59
N ILE A 10 8.90 -14.45 -9.58
CA ILE A 10 8.93 -13.09 -9.03
C ILE A 10 8.03 -12.10 -9.79
N TYR A 11 8.01 -12.11 -11.12
CA TYR A 11 7.14 -11.20 -11.88
C TYR A 11 5.66 -11.61 -11.74
N ALA A 12 5.36 -12.90 -11.62
CA ALA A 12 4.00 -13.36 -11.36
C ALA A 12 3.52 -12.96 -9.94
N VAL A 13 4.37 -13.12 -8.93
CA VAL A 13 4.09 -12.72 -7.54
C VAL A 13 4.02 -11.21 -7.38
N ILE A 14 4.92 -10.46 -8.03
CA ILE A 14 4.88 -8.99 -8.05
C ILE A 14 3.64 -8.53 -8.81
N ARG A 15 3.28 -9.16 -9.94
CA ARG A 15 2.09 -8.78 -10.72
C ARG A 15 0.80 -9.06 -9.95
N CYS A 16 0.66 -10.21 -9.29
CA CYS A 16 -0.51 -10.47 -8.42
C CYS A 16 -0.56 -9.47 -7.26
N ARG A 17 0.53 -9.31 -6.49
CA ARG A 17 0.52 -8.36 -5.37
C ARG A 17 0.30 -6.91 -5.83
N PHE A 18 0.83 -6.51 -6.97
CA PHE A 18 0.66 -5.14 -7.47
C PHE A 18 -0.76 -4.91 -8.00
N VAL A 19 -1.39 -5.90 -8.64
CA VAL A 19 -2.80 -5.83 -9.04
C VAL A 19 -3.73 -5.84 -7.82
N ASP A 20 -3.42 -6.63 -6.79
CA ASP A 20 -4.16 -6.63 -5.52
C ASP A 20 -4.01 -5.28 -4.78
N ILE A 21 -2.80 -4.70 -4.77
CA ILE A 21 -2.54 -3.36 -4.22
C ILE A 21 -3.29 -2.29 -5.02
N LEU A 22 -3.29 -2.36 -6.35
CA LEU A 22 -4.04 -1.43 -7.20
C LEU A 22 -5.56 -1.53 -6.96
N LYS A 23 -6.08 -2.73 -6.73
CA LYS A 23 -7.49 -2.95 -6.44
C LYS A 23 -7.88 -2.52 -5.02
N ALA A 24 -6.97 -2.62 -4.06
CA ALA A 24 -7.14 -2.03 -2.74
C ALA A 24 -7.16 -0.49 -2.82
N MET A 25 -6.29 0.13 -3.62
CA MET A 25 -6.24 1.60 -3.76
C MET A 25 -7.56 2.23 -4.27
N GLU A 26 -8.45 1.48 -4.91
CA GLU A 26 -9.73 1.98 -5.43
C GLU A 26 -10.91 1.83 -4.45
N MET A 27 -10.73 1.22 -3.28
CA MET A 27 -11.80 1.11 -2.26
C MET A 27 -11.91 2.41 -1.46
N GLN A 28 -12.50 3.44 -2.07
CA GLN A 28 -13.02 4.60 -1.33
C GLN A 28 -14.41 4.25 -0.80
N GLU A 29 -14.59 4.35 0.51
CA GLU A 29 -15.88 4.12 1.15
C GLU A 29 -16.75 5.36 0.97
N VAL A 30 -17.97 5.18 0.48
CA VAL A 30 -18.96 6.26 0.37
C VAL A 30 -19.77 6.26 1.65
N ILE A 31 -19.91 7.43 2.29
CA ILE A 31 -20.76 7.56 3.47
C ILE A 31 -22.21 7.38 3.04
N ASP A 32 -22.87 6.37 3.60
CA ASP A 32 -24.29 6.15 3.43
C ASP A 32 -25.05 6.97 4.48
N GLU A 33 -25.69 8.06 4.05
CA GLU A 33 -26.52 8.90 4.93
C GLU A 33 -27.73 8.12 5.50
N ASP A 34 -28.11 7.02 4.87
CA ASP A 34 -29.19 6.16 5.33
C ASP A 34 -28.75 5.09 6.35
N ASP A 35 -27.46 5.05 6.71
CA ASP A 35 -26.91 4.12 7.69
C ASP A 35 -27.58 4.28 9.07
N GLU A 36 -28.07 3.16 9.61
CA GLU A 36 -28.81 3.13 10.87
C GLU A 36 -27.97 3.58 12.07
N MET A 37 -26.65 3.32 12.08
CA MET A 37 -25.79 3.78 13.18
C MET A 37 -25.54 5.28 13.11
N LEU A 38 -25.39 5.85 11.90
CA LEU A 38 -25.26 7.29 11.71
C LEU A 38 -26.55 8.05 12.07
N LYS A 39 -27.71 7.49 11.73
CA LYS A 39 -29.02 8.02 12.16
C LYS A 39 -29.16 8.02 13.67
N GLN A 40 -28.88 6.89 14.32
CA GLN A 40 -28.91 6.80 15.79
C GLN A 40 -27.92 7.78 16.45
N LEU A 41 -26.71 7.90 15.91
CA LEU A 41 -25.71 8.85 16.40
C LEU A 41 -26.21 10.29 16.30
N ARG A 42 -26.90 10.64 15.22
CA ARG A 42 -27.50 11.96 15.03
C ARG A 42 -28.65 12.22 16.01
N ASP A 43 -29.51 11.23 16.23
CA ASP A 43 -30.66 11.33 17.12
C ASP A 43 -30.24 11.44 18.61
N GLU A 44 -29.24 10.67 19.03
CA GLU A 44 -28.78 10.64 20.43
C GLU A 44 -27.71 11.69 20.73
N GLY A 45 -26.78 11.93 19.79
CA GLY A 45 -25.62 12.81 19.96
C GLY A 45 -25.80 14.21 19.37
N GLY A 46 -26.83 14.42 18.55
CA GLY A 46 -27.09 15.68 17.86
C GLY A 46 -26.18 15.93 16.66
N GLU A 47 -26.51 16.97 15.88
CA GLU A 47 -25.89 17.28 14.59
C GLU A 47 -24.36 17.45 14.67
N LYS A 48 -23.86 18.10 15.71
CA LYS A 48 -22.41 18.36 15.84
C LYS A 48 -21.59 17.08 15.99
N VAL A 49 -22.12 16.08 16.68
CA VAL A 49 -21.44 14.79 16.88
C VAL A 49 -21.46 14.01 15.58
N TYR A 50 -22.60 13.99 14.89
CA TYR A 50 -22.74 13.42 13.55
C TYR A 50 -21.73 14.02 12.57
N GLU A 51 -21.69 15.35 12.43
CA GLU A 51 -20.76 16.04 11.52
C GLU A 51 -19.30 15.73 11.85
N SER A 52 -18.95 15.67 13.14
CA SER A 52 -17.57 15.35 13.57
C SER A 52 -17.16 13.94 13.17
N VAL A 53 -18.05 12.95 13.31
CA VAL A 53 -17.79 11.56 12.93
C VAL A 53 -17.73 11.40 11.42
N VAL A 54 -18.66 12.00 10.69
CA VAL A 54 -18.67 12.01 9.22
C VAL A 54 -17.37 12.61 8.67
N ASN A 55 -16.94 13.76 9.20
CA ASN A 55 -15.68 14.38 8.79
C ASN A 55 -14.48 13.48 9.08
N ALA A 56 -14.42 12.86 10.27
CA ALA A 56 -13.34 11.93 10.60
C ALA A 56 -13.31 10.70 9.66
N LEU A 57 -14.47 10.18 9.25
CA LEU A 57 -14.57 9.09 8.28
C LEU A 57 -14.08 9.53 6.88
N LEU A 58 -14.44 10.74 6.44
CA LEU A 58 -13.95 11.31 5.18
C LEU A 58 -12.43 11.50 5.19
N GLU A 59 -11.87 12.05 6.28
CA GLU A 59 -10.42 12.24 6.45
C GLU A 59 -9.67 10.90 6.40
N LEU A 60 -10.20 9.86 7.05
CA LEU A 60 -9.63 8.51 6.97
C LEU A 60 -9.68 7.95 5.55
N ASN A 61 -10.76 8.22 4.82
CA ASN A 61 -10.95 7.77 3.44
C ASN A 61 -9.97 8.48 2.48
N GLU A 62 -9.77 9.78 2.63
CA GLU A 62 -8.83 10.57 1.85
C GLU A 62 -7.38 10.14 2.12
N TYR A 63 -7.03 9.87 3.37
CA TYR A 63 -5.67 9.50 3.74
C TYR A 63 -5.31 8.05 3.33
N ASN A 64 -6.20 7.08 3.62
CA ASN A 64 -5.98 5.67 3.32
C ASN A 64 -7.29 4.86 3.39
N GLY A 65 -8.23 5.09 2.47
CA GLY A 65 -9.56 4.45 2.47
C GLY A 65 -9.57 2.92 2.58
N SER A 66 -8.64 2.24 1.91
CA SER A 66 -8.58 0.77 1.95
C SER A 66 -7.92 0.20 3.19
N GLY A 67 -6.96 0.93 3.76
CA GLY A 67 -6.09 0.43 4.81
C GLY A 67 -6.49 0.90 6.20
N ARG A 68 -6.97 2.13 6.36
CA ARG A 68 -7.24 2.77 7.67
C ARG A 68 -6.10 2.64 8.69
N TYR A 69 -4.88 2.35 8.23
CA TYR A 69 -3.66 2.26 9.05
C TYR A 69 -2.73 3.43 8.74
N PRO A 70 -1.90 3.86 9.72
CA PRO A 70 -0.86 4.85 9.47
C PRO A 70 0.09 4.37 8.36
N VAL A 71 0.21 5.17 7.29
CA VAL A 71 1.11 4.86 6.19
C VAL A 71 2.47 5.47 6.51
N PHE A 72 3.49 4.61 6.63
CA PHE A 72 4.86 5.09 6.82
C PHE A 72 5.35 5.79 5.56
N GLU A 73 5.65 7.08 5.70
CA GLU A 73 6.25 7.86 4.62
C GLU A 73 7.76 7.69 4.60
N LEU A 74 8.32 7.43 3.41
CA LEU A 74 9.76 7.36 3.25
C LEU A 74 10.34 8.78 3.23
N TRP A 75 11.33 9.02 4.10
CA TRP A 75 12.00 10.31 4.23
C TRP A 75 13.40 10.31 3.62
N ASN A 76 13.74 11.38 2.91
CA ASN A 76 15.12 11.68 2.58
C ASN A 76 15.75 12.42 3.77
N ASN A 77 16.43 11.66 4.63
CA ASN A 77 17.08 12.19 5.83
C ASN A 77 18.13 13.28 5.54
N LYS A 78 18.74 13.28 4.34
CA LYS A 78 19.73 14.30 3.97
C LYS A 78 19.08 15.64 3.67
N GLU A 79 17.99 15.61 2.92
CA GLU A 79 17.27 16.82 2.48
C GLU A 79 16.16 17.23 3.45
N LYS A 80 15.94 16.46 4.52
CA LYS A 80 14.91 16.70 5.54
C LYS A 80 13.53 16.94 4.92
N ARG A 81 13.17 16.12 3.94
CA ARG A 81 11.86 16.12 3.27
C ARG A 81 11.40 14.69 2.96
N LYS A 82 10.13 14.54 2.59
CA LYS A 82 9.60 13.29 2.02
C LYS A 82 10.42 12.88 0.80
N ALA A 83 10.77 11.61 0.71
CA ALA A 83 11.47 11.03 -0.42
C ALA A 83 10.54 11.00 -1.63
N THR A 84 11.07 11.38 -2.79
CA THR A 84 10.37 11.26 -4.07
C THR A 84 10.31 9.80 -4.51
N LEU A 85 9.34 9.46 -5.35
CA LEU A 85 9.21 8.11 -5.91
C LEU A 85 10.50 7.65 -6.60
N LYS A 86 11.17 8.56 -7.31
CA LYS A 86 12.45 8.30 -7.97
C LYS A 86 13.52 7.86 -6.97
N GLU A 87 13.71 8.59 -5.88
CA GLU A 87 14.68 8.28 -4.82
C GLU A 87 14.38 6.91 -4.17
N ILE A 88 13.09 6.60 -3.96
CA ILE A 88 12.64 5.33 -3.40
C ILE A 88 12.97 4.17 -4.33
N VAL A 89 12.64 4.28 -5.62
CA VAL A 89 12.93 3.24 -6.63
C VAL A 89 14.44 3.01 -6.76
N GLU A 90 15.22 4.09 -6.82
CA GLU A 90 16.68 4.01 -6.88
C GLU A 90 17.27 3.31 -5.65
N TYR A 91 16.75 3.61 -4.45
CA TYR A 91 17.14 2.95 -3.21
C TYR A 91 16.83 1.45 -3.25
N ILE A 92 15.62 1.05 -3.66
CA ILE A 92 15.22 -0.37 -3.76
C ILE A 92 16.15 -1.12 -4.72
N ILE A 93 16.43 -0.56 -5.91
CA ILE A 93 17.34 -1.16 -6.90
C ILE A 93 18.74 -1.35 -6.29
N LYS A 94 19.24 -0.36 -5.55
CA LYS A 94 20.54 -0.45 -4.88
C LYS A 94 20.56 -1.57 -3.84
N GLN A 95 19.53 -1.69 -3.00
CA GLN A 95 19.43 -2.75 -1.99
C GLN A 95 19.39 -4.15 -2.62
N LEU A 96 18.65 -4.31 -3.71
CA LEU A 96 18.58 -5.59 -4.44
C LEU A 96 19.92 -5.99 -5.05
N LYS A 97 20.72 -5.02 -5.53
CA LYS A 97 22.08 -5.28 -6.03
C LYS A 97 23.04 -5.74 -4.93
N ILE A 98 22.92 -5.18 -3.73
CA ILE A 98 23.73 -5.55 -2.56
C ILE A 98 23.35 -6.96 -2.07
N ARG A 99 22.05 -7.27 -2.06
CA ARG A 99 21.50 -8.54 -1.57
C ARG A 99 21.64 -9.73 -2.54
N LYS A 100 22.42 -9.63 -3.62
CA LYS A 100 22.60 -10.77 -4.54
C LYS A 100 23.06 -11.99 -3.75
N PRO A 101 22.36 -13.14 -3.83
CA PRO A 101 22.79 -14.35 -3.14
C PRO A 101 24.20 -14.69 -3.63
N LYS A 102 25.11 -15.00 -2.69
CA LYS A 102 26.42 -15.57 -3.03
C LYS A 102 26.14 -16.75 -3.97
N ARG A 103 26.58 -16.66 -5.23
CA ARG A 103 26.63 -17.84 -6.10
C ARG A 103 27.43 -18.87 -5.31
N LYS A 104 26.79 -19.97 -4.88
CA LYS A 104 27.55 -21.14 -4.44
C LYS A 104 28.41 -21.48 -5.66
N ARG A 105 29.71 -21.19 -5.58
CA ARG A 105 30.66 -21.77 -6.52
C ARG A 105 30.48 -23.26 -6.30
N SER A 106 29.80 -23.94 -7.22
CA SER A 106 29.91 -25.38 -7.30
C SER A 106 31.39 -25.63 -7.52
N ALA A 107 32.09 -26.05 -6.47
CA ALA A 107 33.36 -26.71 -6.63
C ALA A 107 33.04 -27.95 -7.46
N LEU A 108 33.29 -27.85 -8.77
CA LEU A 108 33.58 -29.03 -9.56
C LEU A 108 34.91 -29.52 -9.01
N MET A 109 34.83 -30.52 -8.13
CA MET A 109 35.95 -31.42 -7.94
C MET A 109 36.06 -32.20 -9.25
N GLU A 110 37.11 -31.91 -9.99
CA GLU A 110 37.66 -32.81 -11.01
C GLU A 110 39.03 -33.27 -10.49
#